data_AF-A0A7Y9XHN7-F1
#
_entry.id   AF-A0A7Y9XHN7-F1
#
_cell.length_a   1.000
_cell.length_b   1.000
_cell.length_c   1.000
_cell.angle_alpha   90.00
_cell.angle_beta   90.00
_cell.angle_gamma   90.00
#
_symmetry.space_group_name_H-M   'P 1'
#
loop_
_entity.id
_entity.type
_entity.pdbx_description
1 polymer ?
#
loop_
_entity_poly.entity_id
_entity_poly.type
_entity_poly.pdbx_seq_one_letter_code
_entity_poly.pdbx_strand_id
1 'polypeptide(L)'
;MSNALRIAAIDALLPQTQCGKCGHPGCQPYAEGIAAGEAINKCPPGGTATIHALANLLQVPELPLALPATPAQIAVIREAECIGCTKCIQACPVDAIVGAAKLMHTVISDECTGCELCIAPCPVDCIDLITLTAPQASIQRERADQFRARHQARLARQARDDARRRAARSTPVARAQAETAVSRATSDDDQAARLKRLKIEASMAKVAYEKIRKQVAMHPDSPFTAQLDALQHASEQAAAALQVAQHAVPSALTVAAASDDGALKRAKIDAAMSRAQLQKALKAFGEAPDAHQRRQLDTLRQAAEKAQRQLDERLPTPSDKTSDAGEQALKQAKIEVANRRAALQSGERRGVDDALLSTLRADYAAAQQALHDAEQRCGKPAPQRVLVDKAGVSAELRQLKTDLAYARADLSRLQRSADTESDTLNAALERLAVAERRLQAHISAT
;
A
#
# COMPACT_ATOMS: atom_id res chain seq x y z
N MET A 1 -10.71 20.35 -33.28
CA MET A 1 -9.72 20.03 -32.22
C MET A 1 -9.32 18.59 -32.35
N SER A 2 -8.03 18.26 -32.15
CA SER A 2 -7.64 16.85 -31.98
C SER A 2 -8.31 16.27 -30.73
N ASN A 3 -8.50 14.95 -30.70
CA ASN A 3 -9.14 14.31 -29.55
C ASN A 3 -8.36 14.59 -28.24
N ALA A 4 -7.03 14.57 -28.31
CA ALA A 4 -6.16 14.91 -27.18
C ALA A 4 -6.36 16.36 -26.69
N LEU A 5 -6.49 17.33 -27.59
CA LEU A 5 -6.78 18.73 -27.21
C LEU A 5 -8.16 18.85 -26.58
N ARG A 6 -9.15 18.07 -27.05
CA ARG A 6 -10.52 18.07 -26.51
C ARG A 6 -10.54 17.55 -25.08
N ILE A 7 -9.86 16.43 -24.82
CA ILE A 7 -9.72 15.85 -23.49
C ILE A 7 -9.04 16.86 -22.54
N ALA A 8 -7.96 17.49 -22.98
CA ALA A 8 -7.25 18.49 -22.17
C ALA A 8 -8.15 19.69 -21.81
N ALA A 9 -8.94 20.20 -22.77
CA ALA A 9 -9.87 21.29 -22.53
C ALA A 9 -11.03 20.92 -21.59
N ILE A 10 -11.55 19.68 -21.68
CA ILE A 10 -12.56 19.19 -20.76
C ILE A 10 -11.97 19.05 -19.36
N ASP A 11 -10.80 18.41 -19.24
CA ASP A 11 -10.13 18.22 -17.96
C ASP A 11 -9.83 19.58 -17.31
N ALA A 12 -9.47 20.62 -18.09
CA ALA A 12 -9.28 22.01 -17.64
C ALA A 12 -10.48 22.57 -16.84
N LEU A 13 -11.71 22.18 -17.21
CA LEU A 13 -12.94 22.70 -16.60
C LEU A 13 -13.43 21.89 -15.39
N LEU A 14 -12.83 20.73 -15.12
CA LEU A 14 -13.17 19.91 -13.97
C LEU A 14 -12.61 20.51 -12.67
N PRO A 15 -13.22 20.25 -11.50
CA PRO A 15 -12.78 20.84 -10.23
C PRO A 15 -11.48 20.22 -9.67
N GLN A 16 -10.90 19.24 -10.36
CA GLN A 16 -9.60 18.62 -10.04
C GLN A 16 -9.48 18.04 -8.62
N THR A 17 -10.61 17.62 -8.03
CA THR A 17 -10.62 17.06 -6.67
C THR A 17 -10.03 15.65 -6.59
N GLN A 18 -10.04 14.90 -7.69
CA GLN A 18 -9.60 13.49 -7.77
C GLN A 18 -10.34 12.53 -6.80
N CYS A 19 -11.58 12.86 -6.42
CA CYS A 19 -12.36 12.11 -5.41
C CYS A 19 -12.99 10.80 -5.93
N GLY A 20 -13.18 10.68 -7.24
CA GLY A 20 -13.81 9.53 -7.89
C GLY A 20 -15.30 9.30 -7.61
N LYS A 21 -16.00 10.27 -7.02
CA LYS A 21 -17.46 10.20 -6.75
C LYS A 21 -18.32 10.02 -7.99
N CYS A 22 -17.81 10.40 -9.17
CA CYS A 22 -18.48 10.24 -10.45
C CYS A 22 -18.36 8.81 -11.05
N GLY A 23 -17.66 7.89 -10.37
CA GLY A 23 -17.39 6.53 -10.84
C GLY A 23 -16.08 6.38 -11.62
N HIS A 24 -15.39 7.47 -11.92
CA HIS A 24 -14.06 7.48 -12.54
C HIS A 24 -12.94 7.57 -11.50
N PRO A 25 -11.73 7.03 -11.73
CA PRO A 25 -10.65 7.07 -10.75
C PRO A 25 -10.01 8.47 -10.59
N GLY A 26 -10.38 9.45 -11.40
CA GLY A 26 -9.90 10.83 -11.34
C GLY A 26 -10.61 11.73 -12.35
N CYS A 27 -10.20 13.00 -12.41
CA CYS A 27 -10.78 13.98 -13.32
C CYS A 27 -10.43 13.70 -14.79
N GLN A 28 -9.16 13.39 -15.09
CA GLN A 28 -8.74 13.11 -16.47
C GLN A 28 -9.48 11.91 -17.10
N PRO A 29 -9.64 10.75 -16.44
CA PRO A 29 -10.46 9.65 -16.98
C PRO A 29 -11.92 10.04 -17.24
N TYR A 30 -12.51 10.89 -16.40
CA TYR A 30 -13.85 11.41 -16.67
C TYR A 30 -13.87 12.35 -17.88
N ALA A 31 -12.83 13.17 -18.06
CA ALA A 31 -12.68 14.01 -19.25
C ALA A 31 -12.54 13.17 -20.54
N GLU A 32 -11.82 12.05 -20.48
CA GLU A 32 -11.72 11.07 -21.57
C GLU A 32 -13.10 10.45 -21.88
N GLY A 33 -13.85 10.07 -20.84
CA GLY A 33 -15.23 9.58 -20.98
C GLY A 33 -16.14 10.60 -21.65
N ILE A 34 -16.12 11.86 -21.20
CA ILE A 34 -16.90 12.94 -21.81
C ILE A 34 -16.50 13.16 -23.27
N ALA A 35 -15.20 13.14 -23.58
CA ALA A 35 -14.72 13.27 -24.96
C ALA A 35 -15.22 12.11 -25.85
N ALA A 36 -15.43 10.92 -25.27
CA ALA A 36 -16.01 9.74 -25.91
C ALA A 36 -17.56 9.74 -25.93
N GLY A 37 -18.23 10.78 -25.43
CA GLY A 37 -19.68 10.91 -25.47
C GLY A 37 -20.40 10.56 -24.16
N GLU A 38 -19.67 10.40 -23.05
CA GLU A 38 -20.28 10.24 -21.73
C GLU A 38 -20.95 11.53 -21.23
N ALA A 39 -21.98 11.40 -20.38
CA ALA A 39 -22.73 12.52 -19.85
C ALA A 39 -21.87 13.47 -18.98
N ILE A 40 -22.07 14.79 -19.16
CA ILE A 40 -21.33 15.89 -18.50
C ILE A 40 -21.78 16.20 -17.06
N ASN A 41 -22.84 15.54 -16.59
CA ASN A 41 -23.55 15.86 -15.34
C ASN A 41 -23.23 14.93 -14.17
N LYS A 42 -22.12 14.18 -14.22
CA LYS A 42 -21.80 13.17 -13.21
C LYS A 42 -20.87 13.66 -12.10
N CYS A 43 -20.47 14.94 -12.06
CA CYS A 43 -19.47 15.44 -11.11
C CYS A 43 -20.08 16.17 -9.89
N PRO A 44 -20.32 15.50 -8.75
CA PRO A 44 -20.82 16.12 -7.52
C PRO A 44 -20.08 17.38 -7.04
N PRO A 45 -18.73 17.41 -6.98
CA PRO A 45 -18.01 18.61 -6.52
C PRO A 45 -17.98 19.73 -7.57
N GLY A 46 -18.15 19.42 -8.85
CA GLY A 46 -18.22 20.41 -9.91
C GLY A 46 -19.57 21.13 -9.95
N GLY A 47 -20.64 20.38 -9.70
CA GLY A 47 -22.00 20.89 -9.65
C GLY A 47 -22.45 21.52 -10.95
N THR A 48 -23.43 22.42 -10.86
CA THR A 48 -24.04 23.11 -12.02
C THR A 48 -23.05 23.97 -12.79
N ALA A 49 -22.11 24.63 -12.10
CA ALA A 49 -21.12 25.48 -12.74
C ALA A 49 -20.19 24.70 -13.70
N THR A 50 -19.74 23.50 -13.29
CA THR A 50 -18.95 22.64 -14.19
C THR A 50 -19.78 22.15 -15.36
N ILE A 51 -21.06 21.80 -15.14
CA ILE A 51 -21.97 21.41 -16.23
C ILE A 51 -22.12 22.53 -17.25
N HIS A 52 -22.41 23.75 -16.81
CA HIS A 52 -22.55 24.92 -17.68
C HIS A 52 -21.26 25.18 -18.48
N ALA A 53 -20.09 25.13 -17.83
CA ALA A 53 -18.80 25.30 -18.51
C ALA A 53 -18.56 24.22 -19.58
N LEU A 54 -18.87 22.95 -19.26
CA LEU A 54 -18.72 21.82 -20.19
C LEU A 54 -19.73 21.88 -21.34
N ALA A 55 -20.98 22.22 -21.06
CA ALA A 55 -22.04 22.41 -22.06
C ALA A 55 -21.63 23.48 -23.08
N ASN A 56 -21.12 24.62 -22.59
CA ASN A 56 -20.60 25.69 -23.44
C ASN A 56 -19.37 25.26 -24.25
N LEU A 57 -18.42 24.54 -23.66
CA LEU A 57 -17.24 24.05 -24.39
C LEU A 57 -17.61 23.06 -25.50
N LEU A 58 -18.55 22.15 -25.21
CA LEU A 58 -18.89 21.04 -26.10
C LEU A 58 -20.07 21.34 -27.03
N GLN A 59 -20.74 22.48 -26.84
CA GLN A 59 -21.94 22.90 -27.56
C GLN A 59 -23.06 21.85 -27.46
N VAL A 60 -23.30 21.36 -26.24
CA VAL A 60 -24.35 20.39 -25.92
C VAL A 60 -25.34 20.96 -24.90
N PRO A 61 -26.59 20.48 -24.83
CA PRO A 61 -27.55 20.93 -23.84
C PRO A 61 -27.07 20.67 -22.41
N GLU A 62 -27.40 21.58 -21.49
CA GLU A 62 -27.20 21.37 -20.07
C GLU A 62 -28.10 20.25 -19.55
N LEU A 63 -27.52 19.39 -18.71
CA LEU A 63 -28.22 18.30 -18.05
C LEU A 63 -28.27 18.55 -16.54
N PRO A 64 -29.36 18.20 -15.84
CA PRO A 64 -29.39 18.30 -14.38
C PRO A 64 -28.34 17.38 -13.77
N LEU A 65 -27.74 17.79 -12.65
CA LEU A 65 -26.71 17.00 -11.97
C LEU A 65 -27.25 15.60 -11.60
N ALA A 66 -26.55 14.55 -12.01
CA ALA A 66 -26.99 13.16 -11.84
C ALA A 66 -26.83 12.63 -10.40
N LEU A 67 -25.99 13.30 -9.60
CA LEU A 67 -25.68 12.96 -8.22
C LEU A 67 -25.86 14.21 -7.34
N PRO A 68 -26.16 14.07 -6.04
CA PRO A 68 -26.28 15.23 -5.16
C PRO A 68 -24.97 16.04 -5.14
N ALA A 69 -25.08 17.36 -5.20
CA ALA A 69 -23.94 18.25 -5.14
C ALA A 69 -23.16 18.03 -3.83
N THR A 70 -21.83 17.96 -3.93
CA THR A 70 -20.96 17.90 -2.76
C THR A 70 -20.44 19.30 -2.46
N PRO A 71 -20.65 19.83 -1.24
CA PRO A 71 -20.14 21.15 -0.90
C PRO A 71 -18.61 21.15 -0.86
N ALA A 72 -18.01 22.30 -1.16
CA ALA A 72 -16.58 22.51 -1.01
C ALA A 72 -16.18 22.32 0.46
N GLN A 73 -15.09 21.60 0.70
CA GLN A 73 -14.67 21.22 2.04
C GLN A 73 -13.16 21.00 2.08
N ILE A 74 -12.59 21.00 3.29
CA ILE A 74 -11.19 20.65 3.53
C ILE A 74 -11.09 19.65 4.67
N ALA A 75 -10.05 18.83 4.64
CA ALA A 75 -9.73 17.92 5.74
C ALA A 75 -8.94 18.67 6.84
N VAL A 76 -9.21 18.32 8.09
CA VAL A 76 -8.43 18.76 9.26
C VAL A 76 -8.08 17.53 10.09
N ILE A 77 -6.83 17.44 10.54
CA ILE A 77 -6.35 16.34 11.38
C ILE A 77 -6.36 16.81 12.84
N ARG A 78 -7.00 16.05 13.73
CA ARG A 78 -6.89 16.25 15.17
C ARG A 78 -5.50 15.79 15.63
N GLU A 79 -4.63 16.78 15.76
CA GLU A 79 -3.20 16.64 16.01
C GLU A 79 -2.87 15.77 17.24
N ALA A 80 -3.61 15.94 18.34
CA ALA A 80 -3.41 15.19 19.58
C ALA A 80 -3.69 13.67 19.46
N GLU A 81 -4.51 13.26 18.49
CA GLU A 81 -4.89 11.86 18.28
C GLU A 81 -4.05 11.18 17.19
N CYS A 82 -3.30 11.97 16.42
CA CYS A 82 -2.54 11.46 15.29
C CYS A 82 -1.32 10.64 15.74
N ILE A 83 -1.32 9.34 15.43
CA ILE A 83 -0.21 8.42 15.77
C ILE A 83 0.93 8.39 14.74
N GLY A 84 0.89 9.23 13.70
CA GLY A 84 1.95 9.24 12.70
C GLY A 84 2.05 7.99 11.81
N CYS A 85 0.92 7.34 11.46
CA CYS A 85 0.93 6.07 10.69
C CYS A 85 1.25 6.20 9.18
N THR A 86 1.18 7.41 8.62
CA THR A 86 1.45 7.78 7.20
C THR A 86 0.45 7.28 6.14
N LYS A 87 -0.61 6.56 6.53
CA LYS A 87 -1.61 6.05 5.58
C LYS A 87 -2.37 7.17 4.85
N CYS A 88 -2.68 8.26 5.53
CA CYS A 88 -3.33 9.43 4.94
C CYS A 88 -2.47 10.12 3.87
N ILE A 89 -1.14 10.23 4.08
CA ILE A 89 -0.18 10.76 3.08
C ILE A 89 -0.17 9.89 1.81
N GLN A 90 -0.26 8.56 1.99
CA GLN A 90 -0.31 7.62 0.86
C GLN A 90 -1.63 7.68 0.11
N ALA A 91 -2.72 8.09 0.75
CA ALA A 91 -4.03 8.23 0.11
C ALA A 91 -4.24 9.60 -0.55
N CYS A 92 -3.60 10.66 -0.06
CA CYS A 92 -3.80 12.01 -0.56
C CYS A 92 -3.34 12.16 -2.03
N PRO A 93 -4.23 12.48 -2.98
CA PRO A 93 -3.91 12.51 -4.41
C PRO A 93 -3.09 13.74 -4.84
N VAL A 94 -3.00 14.76 -3.99
CA VAL A 94 -2.34 16.05 -4.26
C VAL A 94 -1.23 16.39 -3.27
N ASP A 95 -0.86 15.45 -2.40
CA ASP A 95 0.16 15.67 -1.35
C ASP A 95 -0.12 16.90 -0.46
N ALA A 96 -1.37 17.09 -0.04
CA ALA A 96 -1.77 18.18 0.87
C ALA A 96 -1.47 17.89 2.34
N ILE A 97 -1.15 16.64 2.69
CA ILE A 97 -0.88 16.21 4.06
C ILE A 97 0.63 16.13 4.27
N VAL A 98 1.11 16.78 5.33
CA VAL A 98 2.52 16.80 5.71
C VAL A 98 2.75 16.15 7.06
N GLY A 99 3.95 15.60 7.25
CA GLY A 99 4.42 14.94 8.47
C GLY A 99 5.28 13.73 8.12
N ALA A 100 5.58 12.89 9.11
CA ALA A 100 6.48 11.76 8.95
C ALA A 100 6.06 10.58 9.82
N ALA A 101 6.70 9.42 9.59
CA ALA A 101 6.42 8.23 10.37
C ALA A 101 6.66 8.47 11.87
N LYS A 102 5.67 8.13 12.69
CA LYS A 102 5.65 8.32 14.16
C LYS A 102 5.68 9.79 14.60
N LEU A 103 5.45 10.73 13.68
CA LEU A 103 5.26 12.14 13.97
C LEU A 103 3.86 12.56 13.53
N MET A 104 3.33 13.57 14.21
CA MET A 104 2.03 14.15 13.92
C MET A 104 1.93 14.61 12.46
N HIS A 105 0.76 14.41 11.86
CA HIS A 105 0.45 14.91 10.53
C HIS A 105 -0.47 16.12 10.61
N THR A 106 -0.37 17.01 9.64
CA THR A 106 -1.29 18.15 9.47
C THR A 106 -1.62 18.37 8.00
N VAL A 107 -2.69 19.10 7.72
CA VAL A 107 -3.18 19.38 6.36
C VAL A 107 -2.84 20.81 5.98
N ILE A 108 -2.19 20.99 4.83
CA ILE A 108 -2.06 22.31 4.22
C ILE A 108 -3.40 22.64 3.57
N SER A 109 -4.22 23.45 4.25
CA SER A 109 -5.59 23.76 3.82
C SER A 109 -5.67 24.28 2.40
N ASP A 110 -4.69 25.08 1.97
CA ASP A 110 -4.66 25.66 0.63
C ASP A 110 -4.43 24.65 -0.49
N GLU A 111 -3.85 23.48 -0.15
CA GLU A 111 -3.55 22.39 -1.08
C GLU A 111 -4.61 21.28 -1.01
N CYS A 112 -5.51 21.34 -0.03
CA CYS A 112 -6.53 20.32 0.18
C CYS A 112 -7.70 20.49 -0.79
N THR A 113 -7.98 19.44 -1.56
CA THR A 113 -9.12 19.42 -2.50
C THR A 113 -10.44 19.02 -1.87
N GLY A 114 -10.46 18.60 -0.61
CA GLY A 114 -11.66 18.06 0.03
C GLY A 114 -12.10 16.69 -0.47
N CYS A 115 -11.20 15.93 -1.11
CA CYS A 115 -11.51 14.65 -1.76
C CYS A 115 -11.89 13.49 -0.84
N GLU A 116 -11.72 13.66 0.48
CA GLU A 116 -12.05 12.70 1.56
C GLU A 116 -11.35 11.33 1.53
N LEU A 117 -10.48 11.07 0.55
CA LEU A 117 -9.73 9.80 0.41
C LEU A 117 -8.84 9.47 1.61
N CYS A 118 -8.50 10.45 2.45
CA CYS A 118 -7.66 10.27 3.63
C CYS A 118 -8.40 9.70 4.85
N ILE A 119 -9.74 9.75 4.89
CA ILE A 119 -10.53 9.37 6.07
C ILE A 119 -10.46 7.87 6.32
N ALA A 120 -10.93 7.05 5.37
CA ALA A 120 -11.01 5.59 5.54
C ALA A 120 -9.66 4.91 5.85
N PRO A 121 -8.51 5.36 5.31
CA PRO A 121 -7.20 4.81 5.68
C PRO A 121 -6.72 5.14 7.09
N CYS A 122 -7.31 6.13 7.78
CA CYS A 122 -6.90 6.54 9.12
C CYS A 122 -7.29 5.49 10.18
N PRO A 123 -6.34 4.84 10.86
CA PRO A 123 -6.64 3.76 11.81
C PRO A 123 -7.16 4.25 13.18
N VAL A 124 -7.04 5.55 13.46
CA VAL A 124 -7.44 6.18 14.72
C VAL A 124 -8.55 7.23 14.50
N ASP A 125 -9.08 7.31 13.28
CA ASP A 125 -10.22 8.18 12.93
C ASP A 125 -10.08 9.66 13.35
N CYS A 126 -8.86 10.20 13.25
CA CYS A 126 -8.53 11.57 13.68
C CYS A 126 -8.71 12.65 12.59
N ILE A 127 -9.52 12.41 11.54
CA ILE A 127 -9.64 13.34 10.39
C ILE A 127 -11.09 13.80 10.23
N ASP A 128 -11.31 15.11 10.33
CA ASP A 128 -12.61 15.75 10.14
C ASP A 128 -12.67 16.47 8.79
N LEU A 129 -13.88 16.66 8.27
CA LEU A 129 -14.14 17.51 7.10
C LEU A 129 -14.86 18.78 7.54
N ILE A 130 -14.30 19.92 7.16
CA ILE A 130 -14.89 21.23 7.41
C ILE A 130 -15.41 21.77 6.08
N THR A 131 -16.72 22.02 6.03
CA THR A 131 -17.36 22.67 4.89
C THR A 131 -16.91 24.13 4.79
N LEU A 132 -16.54 24.55 3.58
CA LEU A 132 -16.12 25.91 3.30
C LEU A 132 -17.33 26.82 3.13
N THR A 133 -17.18 28.08 3.57
CA THR A 133 -18.14 29.14 3.24
C THR A 133 -18.16 29.43 1.74
N ALA A 134 -19.22 30.06 1.23
CA ALA A 134 -19.32 30.37 -0.19
C ALA A 134 -18.10 31.14 -0.77
N PRO A 135 -17.55 32.17 -0.10
CA PRO A 135 -16.34 32.84 -0.58
C PRO A 135 -15.12 31.91 -0.65
N GLN A 136 -14.92 31.08 0.37
CA GLN A 136 -13.81 30.11 0.43
C GLN A 136 -13.96 29.02 -0.64
N ALA A 137 -15.19 28.57 -0.91
CA ALA A 137 -15.49 27.61 -1.96
C ALA A 137 -15.14 28.15 -3.35
N SER A 138 -15.40 29.43 -3.62
CA SER A 138 -15.00 30.09 -4.86
C SER A 138 -13.48 30.13 -5.03
N ILE A 139 -12.75 30.54 -3.98
CA ILE A 139 -11.28 30.57 -3.99
C ILE A 139 -10.71 29.16 -4.21
N GLN A 140 -11.27 28.14 -3.55
CA GLN A 140 -10.82 26.76 -3.73
C GLN A 140 -11.04 26.29 -5.18
N ARG A 141 -12.15 26.68 -5.80
CA ARG A 141 -12.44 26.35 -7.21
C ARG A 141 -11.46 27.00 -8.18
N GLU A 142 -11.05 28.25 -7.94
CA GLU A 142 -10.04 28.94 -8.75
C GLU A 142 -8.68 28.24 -8.74
N ARG A 143 -8.39 27.44 -7.70
CA ARG A 143 -7.15 26.65 -7.57
C ARG A 143 -7.18 25.29 -8.27
N ALA A 144 -8.18 24.99 -9.10
CA ALA A 144 -8.29 23.71 -9.80
C ALA A 144 -7.00 23.34 -10.58
N ASP A 145 -6.35 24.32 -11.22
CA ASP A 145 -5.10 24.08 -11.95
C ASP A 145 -3.91 23.78 -11.03
N GLN A 146 -3.85 24.38 -9.85
CA GLN A 146 -2.86 24.02 -8.83
C GLN A 146 -3.06 22.57 -8.37
N PHE A 147 -4.30 22.16 -8.12
CA PHE A 147 -4.61 20.78 -7.73
C PHE A 147 -4.25 19.77 -8.83
N ARG A 148 -4.55 20.09 -10.09
CA ARG A 148 -4.12 19.31 -11.26
C ARG A 148 -2.60 19.16 -11.30
N ALA A 149 -1.86 20.26 -11.20
CA ALA A 149 -0.40 20.25 -11.26
C ALA A 149 0.22 19.41 -10.15
N ARG A 150 -0.32 19.51 -8.92
CA ARG A 150 0.13 18.69 -7.78
C ARG A 150 -0.19 17.21 -7.95
N HIS A 151 -1.37 16.89 -8.46
CA HIS A 151 -1.73 15.51 -8.76
C HIS A 151 -0.79 14.89 -9.79
N GLN A 152 -0.50 15.61 -10.88
CA GLN A 152 0.45 15.18 -11.90
C GLN A 152 1.87 15.02 -11.34
N ALA A 153 2.34 15.96 -10.51
CA ALA A 153 3.64 15.88 -9.85
C ALA A 153 3.75 14.64 -8.95
N ARG A 154 2.67 14.32 -8.22
CA ARG A 154 2.58 13.10 -7.40
C ARG A 154 2.67 11.83 -8.25
N LEU A 155 1.89 11.72 -9.32
CA LEU A 155 1.91 10.57 -10.23
C LEU A 155 3.30 10.39 -10.83
N ALA A 156 3.94 11.47 -11.28
CA ALA A 156 5.29 11.45 -11.82
C ALA A 156 6.32 10.96 -10.78
N ARG A 157 6.20 11.39 -9.51
CA ARG A 157 7.04 10.90 -8.41
C ARG A 157 6.86 9.40 -8.18
N GLN A 158 5.62 8.93 -8.08
CA GLN A 158 5.32 7.50 -7.88
C GLN A 158 5.87 6.65 -9.03
N ALA A 159 5.70 7.09 -10.28
CA ALA A 159 6.25 6.41 -11.45
C ALA A 159 7.78 6.31 -11.40
N ARG A 160 8.48 7.39 -10.98
CA ARG A 160 9.94 7.36 -10.80
C ARG A 160 10.37 6.39 -9.70
N ASP A 161 9.68 6.39 -8.56
CA ASP A 161 9.99 5.49 -7.44
C ASP A 161 9.78 4.02 -7.82
N ASP A 162 8.69 3.72 -8.53
CA ASP A 162 8.40 2.38 -9.03
C ASP A 162 9.40 1.94 -10.09
N ALA A 163 9.78 2.81 -11.02
CA ALA A 163 10.83 2.53 -11.99
C ALA A 163 12.17 2.23 -11.30
N ARG A 164 12.54 3.01 -10.28
CA ARG A 164 13.75 2.78 -9.47
C ARG A 164 13.70 1.43 -8.74
N ARG A 165 12.56 1.09 -8.13
CA ARG A 165 12.36 -0.21 -7.45
C ARG A 165 12.45 -1.37 -8.42
N ARG A 166 11.89 -1.24 -9.64
CA ARG A 166 12.00 -2.25 -10.70
C ARG A 166 13.46 -2.41 -11.16
N ALA A 167 14.16 -1.30 -11.41
CA ALA A 167 15.57 -1.31 -11.81
C ALA A 167 16.49 -1.97 -10.76
N ALA A 168 16.26 -1.68 -9.46
CA ALA A 168 17.00 -2.31 -8.36
C ALA A 168 16.75 -3.82 -8.22
N ARG A 169 15.58 -4.31 -8.66
CA ARG A 169 15.29 -5.76 -8.72
C ARG A 169 15.96 -6.44 -9.91
N SER A 170 16.24 -5.70 -10.99
CA SER A 170 16.85 -6.23 -12.21
C SER A 170 18.39 -6.19 -12.24
N THR A 171 19.07 -5.65 -11.22
CA THR A 171 20.54 -5.56 -11.18
C THR A 171 21.23 -6.93 -11.06
N PRO A 172 22.41 -7.14 -11.69
CA PRO A 172 23.07 -8.45 -11.82
C PRO A 172 23.42 -9.15 -10.51
N VAL A 173 23.62 -8.42 -9.40
CA VAL A 173 23.93 -9.01 -8.09
C VAL A 173 22.74 -9.81 -7.51
N ALA A 174 21.50 -9.41 -7.81
CA ALA A 174 20.31 -10.20 -7.46
C ALA A 174 20.14 -11.41 -8.39
N ARG A 175 20.66 -11.31 -9.62
CA ARG A 175 20.61 -12.37 -10.63
C ARG A 175 21.65 -13.46 -10.35
N ALA A 176 22.85 -13.11 -9.90
CA ALA A 176 23.88 -14.07 -9.47
C ALA A 176 23.43 -14.92 -8.27
N GLN A 177 22.64 -14.38 -7.34
CA GLN A 177 22.06 -15.16 -6.23
C GLN A 177 20.89 -16.05 -6.67
N ALA A 178 20.20 -15.69 -7.76
CA ALA A 178 19.15 -16.51 -8.36
C ALA A 178 19.73 -17.62 -9.27
N GLU A 179 20.80 -17.35 -10.00
CA GLU A 179 21.41 -18.28 -10.96
C GLU A 179 22.14 -19.45 -10.25
N THR A 180 22.77 -19.23 -9.09
CA THR A 180 23.37 -20.33 -8.30
C THR A 180 22.33 -21.25 -7.63
N ALA A 181 21.08 -20.80 -7.50
CA ALA A 181 19.99 -21.60 -6.95
C ALA A 181 19.31 -22.48 -8.03
N VAL A 182 19.36 -22.09 -9.30
CA VAL A 182 18.68 -22.77 -10.41
C VAL A 182 19.43 -24.02 -10.88
N SER A 183 20.75 -24.09 -10.71
CA SER A 183 21.55 -25.26 -11.11
C SER A 183 21.47 -26.47 -10.15
N ARG A 184 20.63 -26.43 -9.11
CA ARG A 184 20.47 -27.51 -8.12
C ARG A 184 19.09 -28.17 -8.06
N ALA A 185 18.16 -27.80 -8.95
CA ALA A 185 16.80 -28.35 -8.96
C ALA A 185 16.53 -29.14 -10.26
N THR A 186 16.74 -30.46 -10.18
CA THR A 186 16.29 -31.43 -11.19
C THR A 186 14.78 -31.67 -11.10
N SER A 187 14.09 -31.65 -12.25
CA SER A 187 12.74 -32.16 -12.60
C SER A 187 11.51 -31.90 -11.70
N ASP A 188 11.61 -31.93 -10.38
CA ASP A 188 10.47 -31.85 -9.46
C ASP A 188 9.99 -30.40 -9.24
N ASP A 189 10.90 -29.44 -9.24
CA ASP A 189 10.55 -28.01 -9.09
C ASP A 189 9.86 -27.47 -10.36
N ASP A 190 10.21 -28.02 -11.52
CA ASP A 190 9.61 -27.68 -12.81
C ASP A 190 8.20 -28.26 -12.98
N GLN A 191 7.95 -29.47 -12.45
CA GLN A 191 6.60 -30.05 -12.36
C GLN A 191 5.71 -29.26 -11.38
N ALA A 192 6.25 -28.84 -10.23
CA ALA A 192 5.53 -28.02 -9.27
C ALA A 192 5.19 -26.63 -9.82
N ALA A 193 6.10 -26.01 -10.59
CA ALA A 193 5.86 -24.76 -11.30
C ALA A 193 4.79 -24.91 -12.39
N ARG A 194 4.85 -25.98 -13.19
CA ARG A 194 3.85 -26.31 -14.21
C ARG A 194 2.46 -26.51 -13.60
N LEU A 195 2.37 -27.24 -12.50
CA LEU A 195 1.11 -27.47 -11.78
C LEU A 195 0.51 -26.16 -11.24
N LYS A 196 1.34 -25.25 -10.72
CA LYS A 196 0.90 -23.92 -10.24
C LYS A 196 0.34 -23.08 -11.39
N ARG A 197 1.00 -23.07 -12.56
CA ARG A 197 0.53 -22.33 -13.75
C ARG A 197 -0.83 -22.86 -14.25
N LEU A 198 -0.98 -24.17 -14.36
CA LEU A 198 -2.24 -24.79 -14.78
C LEU A 198 -3.39 -24.57 -13.79
N LYS A 199 -3.09 -24.51 -12.47
CA LYS A 199 -4.11 -24.13 -11.46
C LYS A 199 -4.61 -22.71 -11.65
N ILE A 200 -3.71 -21.77 -11.93
CA ILE A 200 -4.08 -20.38 -12.19
C ILE A 200 -4.92 -20.29 -13.47
N GLU A 201 -4.47 -20.92 -14.54
CA GLU A 201 -5.17 -20.94 -15.83
C GLU A 201 -6.59 -21.51 -15.73
N ALA A 202 -6.76 -22.68 -15.09
CA ALA A 202 -8.08 -23.28 -14.88
C ALA A 202 -9.00 -22.39 -14.02
N SER A 203 -8.44 -21.72 -13.00
CA SER A 203 -9.21 -20.80 -12.16
C SER A 203 -9.67 -19.55 -12.92
N MET A 204 -8.80 -18.98 -13.76
CA MET A 204 -9.10 -17.79 -14.56
C MET A 204 -10.12 -18.09 -15.67
N ALA A 205 -9.97 -19.22 -16.36
CA ALA A 205 -10.90 -19.67 -17.38
C ALA A 205 -12.31 -19.91 -16.81
N LYS A 206 -12.40 -20.55 -15.63
CA LYS A 206 -13.68 -20.78 -14.93
C LYS A 206 -14.35 -19.46 -14.52
N VAL A 207 -13.58 -18.50 -14.01
CA VAL A 207 -14.10 -17.18 -13.63
C VAL A 207 -14.59 -16.40 -14.85
N ALA A 208 -13.86 -16.47 -15.97
CA ALA A 208 -14.25 -15.84 -17.22
C ALA A 208 -15.59 -16.41 -17.75
N TYR A 209 -15.74 -17.74 -17.76
CA TYR A 209 -16.98 -18.40 -18.13
C TYR A 209 -18.15 -18.02 -17.22
N GLU A 210 -17.99 -18.12 -15.89
CA GLU A 210 -19.06 -17.79 -14.93
C GLU A 210 -19.51 -16.33 -15.02
N LYS A 211 -18.58 -15.41 -15.31
CA LYS A 211 -18.89 -13.99 -15.49
C LYS A 211 -19.76 -13.76 -16.72
N ILE A 212 -19.40 -14.32 -17.87
CA ILE A 212 -20.17 -14.18 -19.11
C ILE A 212 -21.49 -14.94 -19.04
N ARG A 213 -21.52 -16.13 -18.43
CA ARG A 213 -22.75 -16.90 -18.19
C ARG A 213 -23.81 -16.09 -17.44
N LYS A 214 -23.41 -15.40 -16.38
CA LYS A 214 -24.31 -14.52 -15.61
C LYS A 214 -24.79 -13.31 -16.41
N GLN A 215 -23.93 -12.74 -17.26
CA GLN A 215 -24.31 -11.63 -18.14
C GLN A 215 -25.30 -12.06 -19.23
N VAL A 216 -25.12 -13.25 -19.81
CA VAL A 216 -26.05 -13.84 -20.80
C VAL A 216 -27.39 -14.22 -20.16
N ALA A 217 -27.38 -14.76 -18.93
CA ALA A 217 -28.62 -15.07 -18.20
C ALA A 217 -29.46 -13.82 -17.88
N MET A 218 -28.80 -12.66 -17.71
CA MET A 218 -29.49 -11.38 -17.50
C MET A 218 -29.93 -10.71 -18.81
N HIS A 219 -29.24 -10.98 -19.92
CA HIS A 219 -29.48 -10.37 -21.23
C HIS A 219 -29.40 -11.42 -22.35
N PRO A 220 -30.49 -12.16 -22.61
CA PRO A 220 -30.51 -13.28 -23.55
C PRO A 220 -30.19 -12.89 -25.00
N ASP A 221 -30.54 -11.66 -25.42
CA ASP A 221 -30.31 -11.15 -26.79
C ASP A 221 -28.92 -10.50 -26.97
N SER A 222 -28.01 -10.69 -26.01
CA SER A 222 -26.68 -10.09 -26.02
C SER A 222 -25.73 -10.78 -27.00
N PRO A 223 -24.82 -10.05 -27.68
CA PRO A 223 -23.78 -10.65 -28.53
C PRO A 223 -22.80 -11.56 -27.76
N PHE A 224 -22.85 -11.56 -26.42
CA PHE A 224 -22.06 -12.45 -25.57
C PHE A 224 -22.54 -13.91 -25.56
N THR A 225 -23.73 -14.20 -26.10
CA THR A 225 -24.22 -15.58 -26.31
C THR A 225 -23.26 -16.40 -27.16
N ALA A 226 -22.75 -15.83 -28.26
CA ALA A 226 -21.76 -16.47 -29.13
C ALA A 226 -20.38 -16.68 -28.45
N GLN A 227 -20.08 -15.93 -27.38
CA GLN A 227 -18.84 -16.08 -26.61
C GLN A 227 -18.95 -17.13 -25.50
N LEU A 228 -20.18 -17.50 -25.10
CA LEU A 228 -20.42 -18.40 -23.98
C LEU A 228 -19.88 -19.81 -24.26
N ASP A 229 -20.16 -20.35 -25.45
CA ASP A 229 -19.72 -21.70 -25.85
C ASP A 229 -18.19 -21.78 -25.96
N ALA A 230 -17.56 -20.75 -26.52
CA ALA A 230 -16.09 -20.67 -26.62
C ALA A 230 -15.42 -20.62 -25.23
N LEU A 231 -16.00 -19.85 -24.29
CA LEU A 231 -15.49 -19.76 -22.92
C LEU A 231 -15.78 -21.00 -22.09
N GLN A 232 -16.90 -21.67 -22.34
CA GLN A 232 -17.20 -22.97 -21.73
C GLN A 232 -16.15 -24.00 -22.15
N HIS A 233 -15.90 -24.15 -23.44
CA HIS A 233 -14.89 -25.05 -23.96
C HIS A 233 -13.49 -24.71 -23.45
N ALA A 234 -13.11 -23.43 -23.39
CA ALA A 234 -11.83 -23.02 -22.81
C ALA A 234 -11.71 -23.37 -21.32
N SER A 235 -12.79 -23.21 -20.54
CA SER A 235 -12.82 -23.62 -19.13
C SER A 235 -12.68 -25.13 -18.96
N GLU A 236 -13.35 -25.92 -19.81
CA GLU A 236 -13.27 -27.39 -19.80
C GLU A 236 -11.87 -27.88 -20.20
N GLN A 237 -11.27 -27.29 -21.23
CA GLN A 237 -9.91 -27.60 -21.68
C GLN A 237 -8.87 -27.28 -20.61
N ALA A 238 -8.95 -26.11 -19.96
CA ALA A 238 -8.04 -25.74 -18.90
C ALA A 238 -8.19 -26.65 -17.66
N ALA A 239 -9.43 -27.07 -17.34
CA ALA A 239 -9.69 -28.03 -16.28
C ALA A 239 -9.12 -29.43 -16.61
N ALA A 240 -9.30 -29.91 -17.84
CA ALA A 240 -8.75 -31.17 -18.31
C ALA A 240 -7.22 -31.17 -18.31
N ALA A 241 -6.59 -30.08 -18.75
CA ALA A 241 -5.12 -29.92 -18.74
C ALA A 241 -4.56 -29.94 -17.30
N LEU A 242 -5.24 -29.27 -16.37
CA LEU A 242 -4.89 -29.33 -14.95
C LEU A 242 -5.07 -30.75 -14.40
N GLN A 243 -6.15 -31.44 -14.75
CA GLN A 243 -6.41 -32.80 -14.30
C GLN A 243 -5.33 -33.75 -14.81
N VAL A 244 -4.99 -33.74 -16.10
CA VAL A 244 -3.90 -34.56 -16.66
C VAL A 244 -2.58 -34.28 -15.94
N ALA A 245 -2.25 -33.02 -15.69
CA ALA A 245 -1.03 -32.65 -14.97
C ALA A 245 -1.04 -33.07 -13.48
N GLN A 246 -2.21 -33.14 -12.83
CA GLN A 246 -2.34 -33.67 -11.47
C GLN A 246 -2.15 -35.18 -11.41
N HIS A 247 -2.57 -35.91 -12.45
CA HIS A 247 -2.47 -37.37 -12.52
C HIS A 247 -1.11 -37.84 -13.08
N ALA A 248 -0.37 -36.97 -13.76
CA ALA A 248 0.98 -37.25 -14.29
C ALA A 248 2.10 -37.12 -13.23
N VAL A 249 1.81 -36.66 -12.01
CA VAL A 249 2.78 -36.62 -10.92
C VAL A 249 2.88 -38.02 -10.30
N PRO A 250 4.06 -38.66 -10.22
CA PRO A 250 4.21 -39.95 -9.56
C PRO A 250 3.79 -39.87 -8.09
N SER A 251 3.19 -40.95 -7.60
CA SER A 251 2.65 -41.16 -6.24
C SER A 251 3.64 -40.94 -5.06
N ALA A 252 4.83 -40.41 -5.32
CA ALA A 252 5.82 -40.06 -4.29
C ALA A 252 5.58 -38.68 -3.66
N LEU A 253 4.95 -37.73 -4.38
CA LEU A 253 4.67 -36.38 -3.85
C LEU A 253 3.37 -36.28 -3.03
N THR A 254 2.54 -37.33 -3.01
CA THR A 254 1.39 -37.44 -2.09
C THR A 254 1.79 -37.75 -0.66
N VAL A 255 3.02 -38.24 -0.41
CA VAL A 255 3.53 -38.48 0.96
C VAL A 255 3.85 -37.16 1.69
N ALA A 256 4.10 -36.05 0.98
CA ALA A 256 4.25 -34.74 1.63
C ALA A 256 2.93 -34.26 2.27
N ALA A 257 1.77 -34.70 1.76
CA ALA A 257 0.49 -34.47 2.42
C ALA A 257 0.30 -35.34 3.68
N ALA A 258 1.10 -36.40 3.86
CA ALA A 258 1.17 -37.22 5.06
C ALA A 258 2.39 -36.90 5.95
N SER A 259 3.11 -35.80 5.69
CA SER A 259 4.05 -35.27 6.68
C SER A 259 3.25 -34.69 7.85
N ASP A 260 3.69 -34.96 9.07
CA ASP A 260 3.05 -34.48 10.30
C ASP A 260 2.97 -32.93 10.31
N ASP A 261 3.96 -32.27 9.71
CA ASP A 261 3.97 -30.80 9.49
C ASP A 261 2.87 -30.32 8.51
N GLY A 262 2.61 -31.09 7.44
CA GLY A 262 1.51 -30.81 6.52
C GLY A 262 0.14 -31.01 7.17
N ALA A 263 -0.02 -32.03 8.01
CA ALA A 263 -1.23 -32.29 8.77
C ALA A 263 -1.48 -31.21 9.84
N LEU A 264 -0.44 -30.80 10.56
CA LEU A 264 -0.50 -29.71 11.54
C LEU A 264 -0.87 -28.37 10.89
N LYS A 265 -0.29 -28.05 9.73
CA LYS A 265 -0.62 -26.83 8.98
C LYS A 265 -2.08 -26.80 8.55
N ARG A 266 -2.63 -27.91 8.05
CA ARG A 266 -4.06 -28.02 7.71
C ARG A 266 -4.95 -27.85 8.94
N ALA A 267 -4.64 -28.55 10.04
CA ALA A 267 -5.40 -28.42 11.29
C ALA A 267 -5.41 -26.98 11.83
N LYS A 268 -4.29 -26.24 11.72
CA LYS A 268 -4.21 -24.81 12.07
C LYS A 268 -5.14 -23.95 11.23
N ILE A 269 -5.17 -24.19 9.91
CA ILE A 269 -6.03 -23.46 8.98
C ILE A 269 -7.50 -23.76 9.26
N ASP A 270 -7.86 -25.04 9.43
CA ASP A 270 -9.24 -25.47 9.66
C ASP A 270 -9.80 -24.94 10.98
N ALA A 271 -8.98 -24.94 12.04
CA ALA A 271 -9.35 -24.35 13.33
C ALA A 271 -9.54 -22.82 13.22
N ALA A 272 -8.67 -22.12 12.47
CA ALA A 272 -8.79 -20.68 12.26
C ALA A 272 -10.04 -20.31 11.44
N MET A 273 -10.31 -21.02 10.35
CA MET A 273 -11.45 -20.78 9.48
C MET A 273 -12.78 -21.06 10.19
N SER A 274 -12.88 -22.17 10.92
CA SER A 274 -14.10 -22.53 11.66
C SER A 274 -14.41 -21.53 12.78
N ARG A 275 -13.40 -21.05 13.53
CA ARG A 275 -13.58 -19.97 14.52
C ARG A 275 -14.04 -18.66 13.88
N ALA A 276 -13.46 -18.29 12.73
CA ALA A 276 -13.84 -17.08 12.01
C ALA A 276 -15.29 -17.14 11.50
N GLN A 277 -15.73 -18.30 10.98
CA GLN A 277 -17.10 -18.53 10.55
C GLN A 277 -18.08 -18.40 11.73
N LEU A 278 -17.77 -18.98 12.88
CA LEU A 278 -18.57 -18.85 14.09
C LEU A 278 -18.66 -17.39 14.57
N GLN A 279 -17.53 -16.67 14.65
CA GLN A 279 -17.51 -15.27 15.06
C GLN A 279 -18.31 -14.37 14.11
N LYS A 280 -18.21 -14.62 12.81
CA LYS A 280 -19.01 -13.90 11.81
C LYS A 280 -20.51 -14.15 11.99
N ALA A 281 -20.91 -15.40 12.24
CA ALA A 281 -22.31 -15.76 12.47
C ALA A 281 -22.85 -15.15 13.77
N LEU A 282 -22.06 -15.18 14.86
CA LEU A 282 -22.42 -14.53 16.14
C LEU A 282 -22.65 -13.03 15.95
N LYS A 283 -21.78 -12.35 15.20
CA LYS A 283 -21.92 -10.92 14.90
C LYS A 283 -23.13 -10.63 13.99
N ALA A 284 -23.45 -11.53 13.07
CA ALA A 284 -24.54 -11.37 12.12
C ALA A 284 -25.93 -11.61 12.74
N PHE A 285 -26.05 -12.52 13.70
CA PHE A 285 -27.36 -12.90 14.27
C PHE A 285 -27.74 -12.11 15.53
N GLY A 286 -26.83 -11.31 16.08
CA GLY A 286 -27.12 -10.44 17.23
C GLY A 286 -27.44 -11.20 18.52
N GLU A 287 -28.09 -10.51 19.47
CA GLU A 287 -28.30 -11.02 20.84
C GLU A 287 -29.49 -12.00 20.97
N ALA A 288 -30.42 -11.99 20.00
CA ALA A 288 -31.64 -12.80 20.03
C ALA A 288 -31.87 -13.57 18.72
N PRO A 289 -31.07 -14.62 18.43
CA PRO A 289 -31.22 -15.42 17.21
C PRO A 289 -32.52 -16.23 17.22
N ASP A 290 -33.14 -16.36 16.04
CA ASP A 290 -34.32 -17.22 15.83
C ASP A 290 -33.97 -18.72 15.90
N ALA A 291 -34.97 -19.60 15.86
CA ALA A 291 -34.76 -21.06 16.00
C ALA A 291 -33.90 -21.68 14.88
N HIS A 292 -33.91 -21.11 13.67
CA HIS A 292 -33.07 -21.57 12.57
C HIS A 292 -31.62 -21.08 12.76
N GLN A 293 -31.45 -19.81 13.09
CA GLN A 293 -30.17 -19.18 13.38
C GLN A 293 -29.46 -19.83 14.58
N ARG A 294 -30.22 -20.21 15.63
CA ARG A 294 -29.68 -20.97 16.77
C ARG A 294 -29.09 -22.31 16.34
N ARG A 295 -29.82 -23.10 15.54
CA ARG A 295 -29.31 -24.38 14.99
C ARG A 295 -28.07 -24.18 14.12
N GLN A 296 -28.01 -23.10 13.35
CA GLN A 296 -26.84 -22.75 12.56
C GLN A 296 -25.63 -22.38 13.44
N LEU A 297 -25.84 -21.61 14.51
CA LEU A 297 -24.78 -21.30 15.48
C LEU A 297 -24.26 -22.55 16.19
N ASP A 298 -25.14 -23.46 16.58
CA ASP A 298 -24.74 -24.70 17.25
C ASP A 298 -23.91 -25.60 16.32
N THR A 299 -24.28 -25.67 15.03
CA THR A 299 -23.51 -26.39 14.02
C THR A 299 -22.11 -25.79 13.85
N LEU A 300 -22.00 -24.46 13.79
CA LEU A 300 -20.71 -23.76 13.66
C LEU A 300 -19.85 -23.88 14.93
N ARG A 301 -20.46 -23.88 16.11
CA ARG A 301 -19.78 -24.15 17.39
C ARG A 301 -19.16 -25.54 17.40
N GLN A 302 -19.95 -26.57 17.08
CA GLN A 302 -19.47 -27.94 17.02
C GLN A 302 -18.35 -28.11 16.00
N ALA A 303 -18.44 -27.47 14.84
CA ALA A 303 -17.38 -27.48 13.83
C ALA A 303 -16.08 -26.81 14.33
N ALA A 304 -16.19 -25.67 15.00
CA ALA A 304 -15.04 -24.96 15.58
C ALA A 304 -14.37 -25.77 16.70
N GLU A 305 -15.15 -26.38 17.59
CA GLU A 305 -14.64 -27.25 18.65
C GLU A 305 -13.94 -28.49 18.08
N LYS A 306 -14.55 -29.14 17.08
CA LYS A 306 -13.96 -30.31 16.42
C LYS A 306 -12.62 -29.98 15.76
N ALA A 307 -12.57 -28.87 15.01
CA ALA A 307 -11.35 -28.43 14.35
C ALA A 307 -10.25 -28.03 15.36
N GLN A 308 -10.64 -27.44 16.51
CA GLN A 308 -9.72 -27.11 17.59
C GLN A 308 -9.14 -28.38 18.23
N ARG A 309 -9.97 -29.38 18.55
CA ARG A 309 -9.49 -30.67 19.10
C ARG A 309 -8.50 -31.36 18.16
N GLN A 310 -8.78 -31.36 16.86
CA GLN A 310 -7.88 -31.93 15.85
C GLN A 310 -6.54 -31.21 15.77
N LEU A 311 -6.50 -29.90 16.03
CA LEU A 311 -5.26 -29.14 16.14
C LEU A 311 -4.52 -29.49 17.43
N ASP A 312 -5.23 -29.55 18.56
CA ASP A 312 -4.63 -29.82 19.87
C ASP A 312 -4.00 -31.22 19.93
N GLU A 313 -4.65 -32.23 19.35
CA GLU A 313 -4.10 -33.59 19.17
C GLU A 313 -2.78 -33.64 18.38
N ARG A 314 -2.51 -32.61 17.58
CA ARG A 314 -1.36 -32.54 16.66
C ARG A 314 -0.30 -31.53 17.09
N LEU A 315 -0.58 -30.74 18.13
CA LEU A 315 0.43 -29.86 18.70
C LEU A 315 1.43 -30.70 19.49
N PRO A 316 2.74 -30.56 19.24
CA PRO A 316 3.74 -31.31 20.01
C PRO A 316 3.67 -30.93 21.49
N THR A 317 3.81 -31.91 22.39
CA THR A 317 3.95 -31.65 23.82
C THR A 317 5.28 -30.93 24.11
N PRO A 318 5.37 -30.07 25.15
CA PRO A 318 6.48 -29.12 25.31
C PRO A 318 7.87 -29.69 25.57
N SER A 319 8.05 -31.02 25.57
CA SER A 319 9.25 -31.68 26.12
C SER A 319 10.34 -32.05 25.10
N ASP A 320 10.10 -31.96 23.78
CA ASP A 320 10.97 -32.61 22.79
C ASP A 320 11.96 -31.70 22.02
N LYS A 321 12.29 -30.50 22.53
CA LYS A 321 13.31 -29.63 21.89
C LYS A 321 14.31 -29.06 22.88
N THR A 322 15.35 -29.82 23.20
CA THR A 322 16.47 -29.39 24.05
C THR A 322 17.41 -28.37 23.37
N SER A 323 17.36 -28.19 22.05
CA SER A 323 18.11 -27.14 21.33
C SER A 323 17.47 -25.75 21.36
N ASP A 324 16.25 -25.61 21.89
CA ASP A 324 15.46 -24.36 21.88
C ASP A 324 15.48 -23.62 23.24
N ALA A 325 15.78 -24.30 24.35
CA ALA A 325 15.70 -23.71 25.69
C ALA A 325 16.66 -22.52 25.91
N GLY A 326 17.92 -22.64 25.48
CA GLY A 326 18.91 -21.57 25.58
C GLY A 326 18.60 -20.39 24.65
N GLU A 327 18.04 -20.65 23.48
CA GLU A 327 17.62 -19.62 22.53
C GLU A 327 16.34 -18.90 23.00
N GLN A 328 15.38 -19.62 23.57
CA GLN A 328 14.18 -19.06 24.17
C GLN A 328 14.53 -18.21 25.39
N ALA A 329 15.44 -18.67 26.26
CA ALA A 329 15.93 -17.89 27.39
C ALA A 329 16.60 -16.58 26.93
N LEU A 330 17.42 -16.64 25.86
CA LEU A 330 18.01 -15.45 25.25
C LEU A 330 16.95 -14.49 24.69
N LYS A 331 15.94 -15.00 23.98
CA LYS A 331 14.84 -14.19 23.45
C LYS A 331 14.06 -13.51 24.58
N GLN A 332 13.76 -14.25 25.65
CA GLN A 332 13.05 -13.73 26.82
C GLN A 332 13.86 -12.63 27.52
N ALA A 333 15.16 -12.83 27.72
CA ALA A 333 16.03 -11.82 28.32
C ALA A 333 16.10 -10.53 27.48
N LYS A 334 16.13 -10.65 26.14
CA LYS A 334 16.10 -9.48 25.23
C LYS A 334 14.80 -8.68 25.36
N ILE A 335 13.66 -9.36 25.48
CA ILE A 335 12.35 -8.73 25.68
C ILE A 335 12.33 -8.00 27.03
N GLU A 336 12.84 -8.64 28.08
CA GLU A 336 12.87 -8.05 29.43
C GLU A 336 13.70 -6.77 29.49
N VAL A 337 14.89 -6.76 28.88
CA VAL A 337 15.73 -5.53 28.79
C VAL A 337 14.99 -4.40 28.07
N ALA A 338 14.27 -4.72 26.98
CA ALA A 338 13.50 -3.72 26.25
C ALA A 338 12.35 -3.15 27.11
N ASN A 339 11.64 -4.00 27.85
CA ASN A 339 10.57 -3.59 28.75
C ASN A 339 11.08 -2.73 29.90
N ARG A 340 12.16 -3.13 30.59
CA ARG A 340 12.75 -2.35 31.70
C ARG A 340 13.32 -1.02 31.23
N ARG A 341 13.95 -0.98 30.05
CA ARG A 341 14.38 0.28 29.42
C ARG A 341 13.20 1.22 29.16
N ALA A 342 12.10 0.70 28.62
CA ALA A 342 10.91 1.50 28.35
C ALA A 342 10.26 2.02 29.64
N ALA A 343 10.25 1.21 30.71
CA ALA A 343 9.76 1.60 32.03
C ALA A 343 10.62 2.73 32.62
N LEU A 344 11.95 2.61 32.59
CA LEU A 344 12.88 3.66 33.03
C LEU A 344 12.68 4.98 32.25
N GLN A 345 12.67 4.91 30.91
CA GLN A 345 12.43 6.09 30.06
C GLN A 345 11.04 6.71 30.25
N SER A 346 10.04 5.91 30.62
CA SER A 346 8.71 6.42 30.97
C SER A 346 8.72 7.10 32.34
N GLY A 347 9.41 6.52 33.33
CA GLY A 347 9.57 7.11 34.66
C GLY A 347 10.29 8.46 34.60
N GLU A 348 11.41 8.52 33.88
CA GLU A 348 12.18 9.75 33.66
C GLU A 348 11.34 10.86 33.02
N ARG A 349 10.54 10.53 31.98
CA ARG A 349 9.66 11.51 31.31
C ARG A 349 8.50 11.99 32.18
N ARG A 350 8.00 11.14 33.09
CA ARG A 350 6.88 11.49 33.99
C ARG A 350 7.35 12.21 35.25
N GLY A 351 8.66 12.31 35.49
CA GLY A 351 9.21 12.96 36.68
C GLY A 351 8.80 12.24 37.97
N VAL A 352 8.84 10.90 37.98
CA VAL A 352 8.58 10.12 39.20
C VAL A 352 9.64 10.41 40.27
N ASP A 353 9.32 10.13 41.54
CA ASP A 353 10.24 10.40 42.64
C ASP A 353 11.57 9.62 42.52
N ASP A 354 12.61 10.16 43.17
CA ASP A 354 13.98 9.62 43.08
C ASP A 354 14.10 8.18 43.60
N ALA A 355 13.25 7.77 44.55
CA ALA A 355 13.27 6.42 45.09
C ALA A 355 12.77 5.42 44.02
N LEU A 356 11.64 5.72 43.37
CA LEU A 356 11.10 4.90 42.29
C LEU A 356 12.04 4.89 41.07
N LEU A 357 12.65 6.03 40.76
CA LEU A 357 13.59 6.13 39.65
C LEU A 357 14.87 5.32 39.90
N SER A 358 15.34 5.26 41.16
CA SER A 358 16.41 4.37 41.60
C SER A 358 16.05 2.90 41.42
N THR A 359 14.83 2.50 41.80
CA THR A 359 14.33 1.13 41.57
C THR A 359 14.29 0.77 40.09
N LEU A 360 13.78 1.66 39.22
CA LEU A 360 13.74 1.43 37.77
C LEU A 360 15.13 1.27 37.14
N ARG A 361 16.12 2.03 37.65
CA ARG A 361 17.54 1.88 37.24
C ARG A 361 18.11 0.53 37.67
N ALA A 362 17.85 0.11 38.90
CA ALA A 362 18.28 -1.19 39.41
C ALA A 362 17.66 -2.35 38.61
N ASP A 363 16.37 -2.27 38.30
CA ASP A 363 15.65 -3.25 37.48
C ASP A 363 16.23 -3.35 36.07
N TYR A 364 16.55 -2.21 35.45
CA TYR A 364 17.17 -2.20 34.13
C TYR A 364 18.56 -2.83 34.16
N ALA A 365 19.38 -2.49 35.16
CA ALA A 365 20.70 -3.08 35.34
C ALA A 365 20.64 -4.61 35.56
N ALA A 366 19.69 -5.08 36.38
CA ALA A 366 19.47 -6.51 36.59
C ALA A 366 19.06 -7.23 35.30
N ALA A 367 18.17 -6.64 34.50
CA ALA A 367 17.78 -7.19 33.21
C ALA A 367 18.95 -7.23 32.21
N GLN A 368 19.82 -6.21 32.20
CA GLN A 368 21.04 -6.21 31.38
C GLN A 368 22.00 -7.34 31.78
N GLN A 369 22.17 -7.58 33.08
CA GLN A 369 22.99 -8.68 33.58
C GLN A 369 22.40 -10.04 33.16
N ALA A 370 21.09 -10.22 33.32
CA ALA A 370 20.39 -11.45 32.91
C ALA A 370 20.50 -11.73 31.41
N LEU A 371 20.50 -10.69 30.57
CA LEU A 371 20.76 -10.83 29.13
C LEU A 371 22.19 -11.29 28.86
N HIS A 372 23.19 -10.73 29.55
CA HIS A 372 24.57 -11.15 29.38
C HIS A 372 24.76 -12.62 29.76
N ASP A 373 24.19 -13.05 30.89
CA ASP A 373 24.20 -14.45 31.32
C ASP A 373 23.50 -15.37 30.30
N ALA A 374 22.37 -14.93 29.73
CA ALA A 374 21.65 -15.68 28.71
C ALA A 374 22.44 -15.77 27.40
N GLU A 375 23.16 -14.73 27.00
CA GLU A 375 24.05 -14.73 25.83
C GLU A 375 25.18 -15.75 26.00
N GLN A 376 25.80 -15.82 27.18
CA GLN A 376 26.85 -16.80 27.48
C GLN A 376 26.31 -18.24 27.45
N ARG A 377 25.09 -18.48 27.94
CA ARG A 377 24.49 -19.82 28.05
C ARG A 377 23.80 -20.30 26.77
N CYS A 378 23.49 -19.41 25.82
CA CYS A 378 22.70 -19.77 24.62
C CYS A 378 23.48 -20.54 23.55
N GLY A 379 24.81 -20.62 23.65
CA GLY A 379 25.65 -21.34 22.69
C GLY A 379 25.72 -20.73 21.28
N LYS A 380 25.14 -19.54 21.04
CA LYS A 380 25.27 -18.84 19.76
C LYS A 380 26.63 -18.14 19.66
N PRO A 381 27.41 -18.34 18.59
CA PRO A 381 28.63 -17.57 18.38
C PRO A 381 28.28 -16.08 18.24
N ALA A 382 29.14 -15.22 18.79
CA ALA A 382 28.97 -13.77 18.67
C ALA A 382 28.89 -13.37 17.18
N PRO A 383 27.98 -12.46 16.79
CA PRO A 383 27.89 -12.02 15.41
C PRO A 383 29.21 -11.39 14.99
N GLN A 384 29.77 -11.84 13.86
CA GLN A 384 31.00 -11.31 13.31
C GLN A 384 30.76 -9.88 12.81
N ARG A 385 31.26 -8.90 13.56
CA ARG A 385 31.16 -7.49 13.18
C ARG A 385 32.16 -7.22 12.05
N VAL A 386 31.66 -7.12 10.82
CA VAL A 386 32.45 -6.64 9.68
C VAL A 386 32.38 -5.11 9.69
N LEU A 387 33.52 -4.45 9.90
CA LEU A 387 33.64 -3.02 9.65
C LEU A 387 33.52 -2.80 8.14
N VAL A 388 32.37 -2.27 7.71
CA VAL A 388 32.21 -1.77 6.36
C VAL A 388 32.62 -0.31 6.41
N ASP A 389 33.78 0.01 5.83
CA ASP A 389 34.23 1.40 5.71
C ASP A 389 33.32 2.13 4.72
N LYS A 390 32.23 2.70 5.25
CA LYS A 390 31.47 3.72 4.53
C LYS A 390 32.24 5.01 4.73
N ALA A 391 33.27 5.23 3.91
CA ALA A 391 33.95 6.52 3.87
C ALA A 391 32.89 7.64 3.81
N GLY A 392 32.83 8.44 4.87
CA GLY A 392 31.84 9.50 4.98
C GLY A 392 32.00 10.46 3.80
N VAL A 393 30.88 11.05 3.34
CA VAL A 393 30.92 12.11 2.31
C VAL A 393 31.86 13.20 2.80
N SER A 394 33.00 13.38 2.11
CA SER A 394 34.01 14.38 2.43
C SER A 394 33.38 15.78 2.50
N ALA A 395 33.98 16.67 3.29
CA ALA A 395 33.50 18.05 3.40
C ALA A 395 33.44 18.73 2.01
N GLU A 396 34.44 18.44 1.17
CA GLU A 396 34.52 18.91 -0.21
C GLU A 396 33.38 18.37 -1.08
N LEU A 397 33.12 17.05 -1.06
CA LEU A 397 32.01 16.45 -1.81
C LEU A 397 30.65 16.97 -1.32
N ARG A 398 30.52 17.28 -0.04
CA ARG A 398 29.32 17.90 0.52
C ARG A 398 29.14 19.32 0.01
N GLN A 399 30.19 20.13 -0.03
CA GLN A 399 30.15 21.48 -0.56
C GLN A 399 29.79 21.48 -2.05
N LEU A 400 30.41 20.62 -2.86
CA LEU A 400 30.12 20.50 -4.30
C LEU A 400 28.67 20.12 -4.58
N LYS A 401 28.09 19.20 -3.79
CA LYS A 401 26.67 18.82 -3.89
C LYS A 401 25.75 19.97 -3.48
N THR A 402 26.12 20.75 -2.46
CA THR A 402 25.39 21.94 -2.03
C THR A 402 25.40 23.01 -3.12
N ASP A 403 26.56 23.32 -3.69
CA ASP A 403 26.70 24.32 -4.77
C ASP A 403 25.86 23.95 -5.99
N LEU A 404 25.86 22.67 -6.38
CA LEU A 404 25.00 22.16 -7.46
C LEU A 404 23.51 22.34 -7.15
N ALA A 405 23.09 22.07 -5.91
CA ALA A 405 21.70 22.25 -5.50
C ALA A 405 21.27 23.72 -5.55
N TYR A 406 22.12 24.64 -5.08
CA TYR A 406 21.85 26.08 -5.16
C TYR A 406 21.78 26.58 -6.61
N ALA A 407 22.70 26.15 -7.48
CA ALA A 407 22.68 26.55 -8.89
C ALA A 407 21.40 26.07 -9.62
N ARG A 408 20.91 24.86 -9.31
CA ARG A 408 19.63 24.34 -9.83
C ARG A 408 18.43 25.11 -9.32
N ALA A 409 18.41 25.44 -8.03
CA ALA A 409 17.33 26.20 -7.41
C ALA A 409 17.25 27.62 -7.98
N ASP A 410 18.40 28.27 -8.19
CA ASP A 410 18.49 29.61 -8.77
C ASP A 410 18.00 29.63 -10.22
N LEU A 411 18.44 28.68 -11.05
CA LEU A 411 17.95 28.54 -12.43
C LEU A 411 16.43 28.32 -12.48
N SER A 412 15.90 27.41 -11.64
CA SER A 412 14.46 27.14 -11.57
C SER A 412 13.65 28.33 -11.07
N ARG A 413 14.22 29.21 -10.23
CA ARG A 413 13.60 30.46 -9.79
C ARG A 413 13.54 31.47 -10.94
N LEU A 414 14.64 31.66 -11.66
CA LEU A 414 14.73 32.60 -12.79
C LEU A 414 13.85 32.18 -13.97
N GLN A 415 13.78 30.88 -14.28
CA GLN A 415 12.90 30.34 -15.33
C GLN A 415 11.40 30.53 -15.05
N ARG A 416 11.01 30.72 -13.77
CA ARG A 416 9.61 30.94 -13.38
C ARG A 416 9.23 32.42 -13.31
N SER A 417 10.19 33.33 -13.34
CA SER A 417 9.92 34.77 -13.33
C SER A 417 9.72 35.26 -14.76
N ALA A 418 8.61 35.98 -14.99
CA ALA A 418 8.19 36.44 -16.32
C ALA A 418 9.09 37.56 -16.89
N ASP A 419 9.83 38.27 -16.02
CA ASP A 419 10.62 39.46 -16.35
C ASP A 419 12.14 39.17 -16.36
N THR A 420 12.55 37.90 -16.38
CA THR A 420 13.97 37.53 -16.37
C THR A 420 14.63 37.87 -17.71
N GLU A 421 15.58 38.79 -17.69
CA GLU A 421 16.41 39.12 -18.87
C GLU A 421 17.24 37.92 -19.32
N SER A 422 17.38 37.75 -20.64
CA SER A 422 18.07 36.59 -21.22
C SER A 422 19.52 36.43 -20.74
N ASP A 423 20.22 37.53 -20.50
CA ASP A 423 21.60 37.51 -19.98
C ASP A 423 21.69 36.94 -18.56
N THR A 424 20.70 37.23 -17.72
CA THR A 424 20.65 36.70 -16.34
C THR A 424 20.34 35.20 -16.32
N LEU A 425 19.52 34.73 -17.26
CA LEU A 425 19.23 33.31 -17.43
C LEU A 425 20.46 32.55 -17.96
N ASN A 426 21.18 33.14 -18.92
CA ASN A 426 22.42 32.59 -19.46
C ASN A 426 23.49 32.48 -18.38
N ALA A 427 23.67 33.52 -17.55
CA ALA A 427 24.60 33.47 -16.42
C ALA A 427 24.24 32.37 -15.40
N ALA A 428 22.95 32.11 -15.15
CA ALA A 428 22.51 31.03 -14.27
C ALA A 428 22.78 29.64 -14.87
N LEU A 429 22.58 29.46 -16.19
CA LEU A 429 22.94 28.24 -16.91
C LEU A 429 24.45 27.96 -16.84
N GLU A 430 25.28 28.98 -17.01
CA GLU A 430 26.73 28.87 -16.87
C GLU A 430 27.14 28.45 -15.45
N ARG A 431 26.55 29.06 -14.41
CA ARG A 431 26.79 28.68 -13.01
C ARG A 431 26.45 27.21 -12.75
N LEU A 432 25.34 26.73 -13.28
CA LEU A 432 24.95 25.32 -13.17
C LEU A 432 25.98 24.41 -13.86
N ALA A 433 26.38 24.74 -15.08
CA ALA A 433 27.37 23.95 -15.83
C ALA A 433 28.73 23.90 -15.11
N VAL A 434 29.15 24.98 -14.47
CA VAL A 434 30.38 25.02 -13.64
C VAL A 434 30.26 24.12 -12.42
N ALA A 435 29.14 24.17 -11.69
CA ALA A 435 28.91 23.33 -10.52
C ALA A 435 28.89 21.82 -10.88
N GLU A 436 28.25 21.47 -12.00
CA GLU A 436 28.23 20.08 -12.51
C GLU A 436 29.62 19.58 -12.88
N ARG A 437 30.41 20.39 -13.61
CA ARG A 437 31.80 20.03 -13.96
C ARG A 437 32.68 19.81 -12.72
N ARG A 438 32.57 20.67 -11.71
CA ARG A 438 33.36 20.55 -10.48
C ARG A 438 33.02 19.28 -9.69
N LEU A 439 31.72 18.98 -9.54
CA LEU A 439 31.28 17.75 -8.88
C LEU A 439 31.74 16.50 -9.64
N GLN A 440 31.62 16.52 -10.97
CA GLN A 440 32.03 15.39 -11.81
C GLN A 440 33.55 15.18 -11.76
N ALA A 441 34.34 16.25 -11.76
CA ALA A 441 35.79 16.17 -11.62
C ALA A 441 36.21 15.55 -10.28
N HIS A 442 35.57 15.96 -9.17
CA HIS A 442 35.84 15.39 -7.84
C HIS A 442 35.46 13.90 -7.77
N ILE A 443 34.26 13.53 -8.25
CA ILE A 443 33.81 12.13 -8.29
C ILE A 443 34.74 11.26 -9.15
N SER A 444 35.32 11.83 -10.21
CA SER A 444 36.21 11.09 -11.12
C SER A 444 37.64 10.97 -10.57
N ALA A 445 38.00 11.76 -9.56
CA ALA A 445 39.32 11.77 -8.92
C ALA A 445 39.38 10.94 -7.61
N THR A 446 38.23 10.64 -7.00
CA THR A 446 38.07 9.82 -5.79
C THR A 446 37.56 8.43 -6.11
#